data_AF-A0A399RJQ7-F1
#
_entry.id   AF-A0A399RJQ7-F1
#
_cell.length_a   1.000
_cell.length_b   1.000
_cell.length_c   1.000
_cell.angle_alpha   90.00
_cell.angle_beta   90.00
_cell.angle_gamma   90.00
#
_symmetry.space_group_name_H-M   'P 1'
#
loop_
_entity.id
_entity.type
_entity.pdbx_description
1 polymer ?
#
loop_
_entity_poly.entity_id
_entity_poly.type
_entity_poly.pdbx_seq_one_letter_code
_entity_poly.pdbx_strand_id
1 'polypeptide(L)'
;MTQLTGFIEEGFSTVRAAVVEVMDRLSVDFRPEVTQALARYARRQIRFIEILLRRLILLLASEVELAPPAKAPSTPKVRGPQNARTRAGAFNLLPKIGQAGTPLERLRALHTAPARRNTASAPLLHRLGTLLLHLENPMPLARRMARILDRLKTEGEPRPVILPLAGQHRAAPQLALLTTSLMLHGNDVLRDWFDTS
;
A
#
# COMPACT_ATOMS: atom_id res chain seq x y z
N MET A 1 -22.61 14.82 -13.38
CA MET A 1 -21.40 14.13 -12.88
C MET A 1 -20.70 13.51 -14.07
N THR A 2 -19.38 13.64 -14.20
CA THR A 2 -18.66 13.02 -15.32
C THR A 2 -18.70 11.50 -15.16
N GLN A 3 -18.61 10.75 -16.26
CA GLN A 3 -18.54 9.27 -16.20
C GLN A 3 -17.38 8.78 -15.33
N LEU A 4 -16.29 9.56 -15.27
CA LEU A 4 -15.12 9.30 -14.44
C LEU A 4 -15.42 9.43 -12.94
N THR A 5 -16.14 10.48 -12.50
CA THR A 5 -16.50 10.63 -11.08
C THR A 5 -17.36 9.46 -10.59
N GLY A 6 -18.35 9.04 -11.38
CA GLY A 6 -19.18 7.87 -11.05
C GLY A 6 -18.37 6.57 -10.97
N PHE A 7 -17.39 6.39 -11.88
CA PHE A 7 -16.46 5.26 -11.81
C PHE A 7 -15.56 5.30 -10.55
N ILE A 8 -15.09 6.48 -10.16
CA ILE A 8 -14.25 6.66 -8.95
C ILE A 8 -15.05 6.28 -7.70
N GLU A 9 -16.30 6.77 -7.57
CA GLU A 9 -17.19 6.47 -6.45
C GLU A 9 -17.46 4.96 -6.33
N GLU A 10 -17.84 4.32 -7.45
CA GLU A 10 -18.07 2.87 -7.49
C GLU A 10 -16.78 2.08 -7.20
N GLY A 11 -15.64 2.57 -7.68
CA GLY A 11 -14.33 2.00 -7.38
C GLY A 11 -14.00 2.04 -5.89
N PHE A 12 -14.25 3.16 -5.22
CA PHE A 12 -14.08 3.28 -3.77
C PHE A 12 -15.03 2.37 -3.00
N SER A 13 -16.29 2.26 -3.42
CA SER A 13 -17.28 1.33 -2.86
C SER A 13 -16.82 -0.13 -2.97
N THR A 14 -16.38 -0.54 -4.16
CA THR A 14 -15.89 -1.90 -4.43
C THR A 14 -14.65 -2.23 -3.59
N VAL A 15 -13.70 -1.29 -3.45
CA VAL A 15 -12.50 -1.50 -2.63
C VAL A 15 -12.86 -1.56 -1.14
N ARG A 16 -13.83 -0.77 -0.68
CA ARG A 16 -14.34 -0.85 0.70
C ARG A 16 -14.95 -2.22 0.99
N ALA A 17 -15.78 -2.75 0.10
CA ALA A 17 -16.35 -4.09 0.24
C ALA A 17 -15.25 -5.16 0.36
N ALA A 18 -14.19 -5.05 -0.46
CA ALA A 18 -13.06 -5.97 -0.40
C ALA A 18 -12.27 -5.89 0.92
N VAL A 19 -12.13 -4.70 1.51
CA VAL A 19 -11.51 -4.55 2.83
C VAL A 19 -12.33 -5.23 3.92
N VAL A 20 -13.65 -5.00 3.91
CA VAL A 20 -14.58 -5.61 4.87
C VAL A 20 -14.56 -7.13 4.74
N GLU A 21 -14.59 -7.69 3.53
CA GLU A 21 -14.50 -9.15 3.31
C GLU A 21 -13.23 -9.76 3.94
N VAL A 22 -12.08 -9.09 3.78
CA VAL A 22 -10.81 -9.55 4.36
C VAL A 22 -10.83 -9.41 5.88
N MET A 23 -11.41 -8.34 6.41
CA MET A 23 -11.56 -8.15 7.85
C MET A 23 -12.47 -9.21 8.46
N ASP A 24 -13.62 -9.49 7.85
CA ASP A 24 -14.55 -10.52 8.29
C ASP A 24 -13.84 -11.86 8.36
N ARG A 25 -13.13 -12.25 7.29
CA ARG A 25 -12.37 -13.50 7.25
C ARG A 25 -11.27 -13.59 8.31
N LEU A 26 -10.68 -12.47 8.71
CA LEU A 26 -9.71 -12.43 9.82
C LEU A 26 -10.39 -12.41 11.19
N SER A 27 -11.62 -11.93 11.27
CA SER A 27 -12.38 -11.75 12.52
C SER A 27 -13.28 -12.94 12.87
N VAL A 28 -13.54 -13.85 11.93
CA VAL A 28 -14.39 -15.05 12.10
C VAL A 28 -14.06 -15.84 13.38
N ASP A 29 -12.80 -15.89 13.79
CA ASP A 29 -12.39 -16.64 14.97
C ASP A 29 -12.10 -15.77 16.22
N PHE A 30 -12.08 -14.43 16.11
CA PHE A 30 -11.61 -13.49 17.15
C PHE A 30 -10.30 -13.90 17.86
N ARG A 31 -9.46 -14.70 17.19
CA ARG A 31 -8.21 -15.21 17.76
C ARG A 31 -7.10 -14.16 17.66
N PRO A 32 -6.26 -14.01 18.70
CA PRO A 32 -5.10 -13.13 18.64
C PRO A 32 -4.06 -13.64 17.63
N GLU A 33 -4.09 -14.94 17.31
CA GLU A 33 -3.23 -15.54 16.31
C GLU A 33 -4.04 -16.24 15.21
N VAL A 34 -3.60 -16.06 13.97
CA VAL A 34 -4.17 -16.68 12.77
C VAL A 34 -3.18 -17.66 12.16
N THR A 35 -3.69 -18.65 11.44
CA THR A 35 -2.84 -19.60 10.70
C THR A 35 -1.97 -18.86 9.67
N GLN A 36 -0.77 -19.38 9.41
CA GLN A 36 0.14 -18.79 8.42
C GLN A 36 -0.49 -18.69 7.02
N ALA A 37 -1.32 -19.67 6.63
CA ALA A 37 -2.02 -19.66 5.35
C ALA A 37 -2.98 -18.46 5.24
N LEU A 38 -3.77 -18.21 6.30
CA LEU A 38 -4.66 -17.06 6.37
C LEU A 38 -3.88 -15.74 6.40
N ALA A 39 -2.78 -15.66 7.17
CA ALA A 39 -1.92 -14.48 7.20
C ALA A 39 -1.29 -14.18 5.83
N ARG A 40 -0.87 -15.20 5.07
CA ARG A 40 -0.35 -15.04 3.70
C ARG A 40 -1.43 -14.52 2.75
N TYR A 41 -2.64 -15.08 2.84
CA TYR A 41 -3.78 -14.61 2.07
C TYR A 41 -4.08 -13.13 2.37
N ALA A 42 -4.23 -12.78 3.65
CA ALA A 42 -4.53 -11.41 4.07
C ALA A 42 -3.46 -10.41 3.61
N ARG A 43 -2.17 -10.72 3.77
CA ARG A 43 -1.07 -9.87 3.28
C ARG A 43 -1.13 -9.65 1.77
N ARG A 44 -1.47 -10.69 1.01
CA ARG A 44 -1.64 -10.59 -0.45
C ARG A 44 -2.80 -9.67 -0.78
N GLN A 45 -3.95 -9.84 -0.11
CA GLN A 45 -5.13 -9.01 -0.34
C GLN A 45 -4.90 -7.56 0.06
N ILE A 46 -4.30 -7.31 1.22
CA ILE A 46 -3.93 -5.95 1.65
C ILE A 46 -3.06 -5.27 0.60
N ARG A 47 -2.01 -5.94 0.09
CA ARG A 47 -1.15 -5.37 -0.95
C ARG A 47 -1.94 -5.09 -2.23
N PHE A 48 -2.84 -5.97 -2.62
CA PHE A 48 -3.69 -5.80 -3.79
C PHE A 48 -4.61 -4.58 -3.63
N ILE A 49 -5.33 -4.50 -2.52
CA ILE A 49 -6.19 -3.37 -2.14
C ILE A 49 -5.41 -2.05 -2.11
N GLU A 50 -4.22 -2.03 -1.54
CA GLU A 50 -3.36 -0.84 -1.50
C GLU A 50 -3.00 -0.31 -2.88
N ILE A 51 -2.75 -1.22 -3.84
CA ILE A 51 -2.46 -0.83 -5.22
C ILE A 51 -3.69 -0.20 -5.86
N LEU A 52 -4.87 -0.80 -5.68
CA LEU A 52 -6.13 -0.27 -6.21
C LEU A 52 -6.44 1.10 -5.61
N LEU A 53 -6.33 1.23 -4.29
CA LEU A 53 -6.54 2.49 -3.59
C LEU A 53 -5.61 3.59 -4.09
N ARG A 54 -4.31 3.30 -4.28
CA ARG A 54 -3.37 4.30 -4.83
C ARG A 54 -3.74 4.73 -6.25
N ARG A 55 -4.22 3.81 -7.10
CA ARG A 55 -4.68 4.13 -8.46
C ARG A 55 -5.97 4.95 -8.45
N LEU A 56 -6.90 4.66 -7.55
CA LEU A 56 -8.10 5.48 -7.36
C LEU A 56 -7.75 6.89 -6.86
N ILE A 57 -6.81 6.99 -5.91
CA ILE A 57 -6.31 8.29 -5.43
C ILE A 57 -5.63 9.07 -6.55
N LEU A 58 -4.94 8.39 -7.47
CA LEU A 58 -4.35 9.04 -8.65
C LEU A 58 -5.43 9.65 -9.55
N LEU A 59 -6.49 8.90 -9.86
CA LEU A 59 -7.63 9.41 -10.65
C LEU A 59 -8.35 10.57 -9.94
N LEU A 60 -8.56 10.44 -8.62
CA LEU A 60 -9.15 11.53 -7.84
C LEU A 60 -8.22 12.76 -7.84
N ALA A 61 -6.91 12.55 -7.82
CA ALA A 61 -5.93 13.64 -7.82
C ALA A 61 -5.91 14.43 -9.13
N SER A 62 -6.24 13.82 -10.28
CA SER A 62 -6.34 14.55 -11.54
C SER A 62 -7.57 15.45 -11.63
N GLU A 63 -8.61 15.18 -10.83
CA GLU A 63 -9.78 16.07 -10.73
C GLU A 63 -9.56 17.21 -9.71
N VAL A 64 -8.47 17.19 -8.95
CA VAL A 64 -8.19 18.21 -7.93
C VAL A 64 -7.50 19.42 -8.55
N GLU A 65 -8.19 20.56 -8.54
CA GLU A 65 -7.55 21.85 -8.76
C GLU A 65 -6.63 22.21 -7.58
N LEU A 66 -5.33 22.32 -7.87
CA LEU A 66 -4.34 22.75 -6.88
C LEU A 66 -4.40 24.27 -6.76
N ALA A 67 -4.88 24.76 -5.61
CA ALA A 67 -4.65 26.16 -5.24
C ALA A 67 -3.14 26.45 -5.20
N PRO A 68 -2.68 27.61 -5.68
CA PRO A 68 -1.26 27.96 -5.70
C PRO A 68 -0.68 27.84 -4.30
N PRO A 69 0.55 27.30 -4.15
CA PRO A 69 1.12 27.05 -2.84
C PRO A 69 1.21 28.37 -2.08
N ALA A 70 0.45 28.50 -0.99
CA ALA A 70 0.68 29.55 -0.02
C ALA A 70 2.13 29.44 0.44
N LYS A 71 2.94 30.47 0.18
CA LYS A 71 4.32 30.56 0.65
C LYS A 71 4.27 30.58 2.18
N ALA A 72 4.32 29.39 2.79
CA ALA A 72 4.56 29.28 4.22
C ALA A 72 5.96 29.88 4.48
N PRO A 73 6.12 30.71 5.54
CA PRO A 73 7.43 31.21 5.91
C PRO A 73 8.35 30.02 6.15
N SER A 74 9.39 29.93 5.33
CA SER A 74 10.49 28.99 5.47
C SER A 74 11.20 29.29 6.78
N THR A 75 10.78 28.64 7.87
CA THR A 75 11.66 28.50 9.04
C THR A 75 12.76 27.52 8.63
N PRO A 76 14.03 27.92 8.59
CA PRO A 76 15.12 27.01 8.26
C PRO A 76 15.13 25.90 9.30
N LYS A 77 14.76 24.69 8.86
CA LYS A 77 14.93 23.50 9.67
C LYS A 77 16.42 23.25 9.78
N VAL A 78 17.03 23.73 10.87
CA VAL A 78 18.41 23.43 11.24
C VAL A 78 18.54 21.91 11.19
N ARG A 79 19.26 21.43 10.17
CA ARG A 79 19.59 20.03 9.99
C ARG A 79 20.66 19.74 11.04
N GLY A 80 20.23 19.46 12.27
CA GLY A 80 21.11 18.92 13.30
C GLY A 80 21.83 17.69 12.73
N PRO A 81 23.07 17.41 13.17
CA PRO A 81 23.89 16.34 12.62
C PRO A 81 23.04 15.07 12.62
N GLN A 82 22.76 14.57 11.41
CA GLN A 82 22.20 13.24 11.25
C GLN A 82 23.27 12.32 11.80
N ASN A 83 23.10 11.88 13.04
CA ASN A 83 23.81 10.72 13.54
C ASN A 83 23.59 9.66 12.47
N ALA A 84 24.65 9.33 11.75
CA ALA A 84 24.72 8.17 10.90
C ALA A 84 24.41 7.00 11.83
N ARG A 85 23.11 6.65 11.92
CA ARG A 85 22.72 5.35 12.46
C ARG A 85 23.39 4.40 11.51
N THR A 86 24.53 3.88 11.96
CA THR A 86 25.25 2.77 11.39
C THR A 86 24.16 1.78 10.99
N ARG A 87 23.89 1.68 9.69
CA ARG A 87 23.13 0.58 9.14
C ARG A 87 24.05 -0.63 9.26
N ALA A 88 24.28 -1.09 10.48
CA ALA A 88 24.59 -2.47 10.76
C ALA A 88 23.29 -3.25 10.54
N GLY A 89 22.83 -3.24 9.28
CA GLY A 89 22.01 -4.33 8.75
C GLY A 89 22.93 -5.53 8.63
N ALA A 90 23.37 -6.06 9.78
CA ALA A 90 23.88 -7.41 9.82
C ALA A 90 22.71 -8.27 9.31
N PHE A 91 22.97 -9.05 8.27
CA PHE A 91 22.06 -10.04 7.73
C PHE A 91 21.37 -10.76 8.89
N ASN A 92 20.06 -10.52 9.10
CA ASN A 92 19.26 -11.26 10.10
C ASN A 92 19.14 -12.76 9.76
N LEU A 93 19.78 -13.20 8.67
CA LEU A 93 19.94 -14.58 8.25
C LEU A 93 21.24 -15.22 8.77
N LEU A 94 22.15 -14.44 9.34
CA LEU A 94 23.33 -14.98 10.01
C LEU A 94 22.98 -15.37 11.44
N PRO A 95 23.23 -16.62 11.85
CA PRO A 95 23.05 -17.01 13.24
C PRO A 95 23.94 -16.12 14.12
N LYS A 96 23.36 -15.56 15.18
CA LYS A 96 24.11 -14.71 16.11
C LYS A 96 25.25 -15.53 16.71
N ILE A 97 26.48 -15.19 16.34
CA ILE A 97 27.70 -15.78 16.88
C ILE A 97 27.70 -15.46 18.38
N GLY A 98 27.57 -16.48 19.23
CA GLY A 98 27.40 -16.33 20.69
C GLY A 98 26.21 -17.10 21.28
N GLN A 99 25.36 -17.73 20.47
CA GLN A 99 24.35 -18.66 20.99
C GLN A 99 25.01 -19.94 21.50
N ALA A 100 24.75 -20.30 22.75
CA ALA A 100 25.28 -21.51 23.40
C ALA A 100 24.93 -22.80 22.64
N GLY A 101 25.84 -23.79 22.67
CA GLY A 101 25.68 -25.10 22.03
C GLY A 101 26.42 -25.23 20.70
N THR A 102 26.74 -26.48 20.35
CA THR A 102 27.36 -26.80 19.05
C THR A 102 26.40 -26.51 17.89
N PRO A 103 26.90 -26.23 16.67
CA PRO A 103 26.04 -26.03 15.50
C PRO A 103 25.04 -27.18 15.26
N LEU A 104 25.45 -28.43 15.54
CA LEU A 104 24.62 -29.63 15.41
C LEU A 104 23.46 -29.64 16.43
N GLU A 105 23.74 -29.30 17.69
CA GLU A 105 22.71 -29.21 18.73
C GLU A 105 21.69 -28.10 18.42
N ARG A 106 22.15 -26.97 17.88
CA ARG A 106 21.27 -25.89 17.42
C ARG A 106 20.38 -26.34 16.27
N LEU A 107 20.92 -27.08 15.29
CA LEU A 107 20.13 -27.65 14.20
C LEU A 107 19.07 -28.63 14.72
N ARG A 108 19.43 -29.50 15.67
CA ARG A 108 18.49 -30.44 16.30
C ARG A 108 17.41 -29.69 17.07
N ALA A 109 17.78 -28.67 17.85
CA ALA A 109 16.85 -27.84 18.60
C ALA A 109 15.85 -27.08 17.71
N LEU A 110 16.25 -26.68 16.48
CA LEU A 110 15.33 -26.09 15.50
C LEU A 110 14.27 -27.08 15.01
N HIS A 111 14.60 -28.37 14.91
CA HIS A 111 13.64 -29.41 14.54
C HIS A 111 12.67 -29.72 15.69
N THR A 112 13.11 -29.57 16.95
CA THR A 112 12.29 -29.83 18.15
C THR A 112 11.46 -28.63 18.57
N ALA A 113 11.81 -27.41 18.14
CA ALA A 113 11.02 -26.22 18.45
C ALA A 113 9.63 -26.35 17.80
N PRO A 114 8.52 -26.15 18.54
CA PRO A 114 7.21 -26.10 17.92
C PRO A 114 7.25 -24.99 16.88
N ALA A 115 7.04 -25.34 15.62
CA ALA A 115 6.94 -24.36 14.56
C ALA A 115 5.88 -23.34 15.00
N ARG A 116 6.28 -22.12 15.35
CA ARG A 116 5.34 -21.02 15.62
C ARG A 116 4.61 -20.73 14.31
N ARG A 117 3.55 -21.51 14.07
CA ARG A 117 2.78 -21.55 12.81
C ARG A 117 1.69 -20.48 12.78
N ASN A 118 1.46 -19.81 13.90
CA ASN A 118 0.47 -18.77 14.02
C ASN A 118 1.13 -17.39 13.98
N THR A 119 0.46 -16.47 13.30
CA THR A 119 0.87 -15.07 13.15
C THR A 119 -0.10 -14.20 13.93
N ALA A 120 0.39 -13.17 14.63
CA ALA A 120 -0.48 -12.19 15.27
C ALA A 120 -1.43 -11.55 14.23
N SER A 121 -2.73 -11.54 14.52
CA SER A 121 -3.77 -10.96 13.65
C SER A 121 -3.81 -9.43 13.76
N ALA A 122 -3.48 -8.88 14.93
CA ALA A 122 -3.59 -7.45 15.22
C ALA A 122 -2.91 -6.52 14.20
N PRO A 123 -1.67 -6.77 13.70
CA PRO A 123 -1.05 -5.91 12.69
C PRO A 123 -1.78 -5.93 11.34
N LEU A 124 -2.43 -7.04 10.99
CA LEU A 124 -3.21 -7.16 9.75
C LEU A 124 -4.51 -6.36 9.86
N LEU A 125 -5.22 -6.52 10.98
CA LEU A 125 -6.44 -5.77 11.27
C LEU A 125 -6.17 -4.26 11.37
N HIS A 126 -5.08 -3.85 12.03
CA HIS A 126 -4.68 -2.46 12.09
C HIS A 126 -4.46 -1.87 10.70
N ARG A 127 -3.77 -2.60 9.82
CA ARG A 127 -3.53 -2.15 8.45
C ARG A 127 -4.82 -2.03 7.63
N LEU A 128 -5.75 -2.97 7.79
CA LEU A 128 -7.07 -2.91 7.14
C LEU A 128 -7.90 -1.74 7.68
N GLY A 129 -7.89 -1.49 9.00
CA GLY A 129 -8.53 -0.32 9.61
C GLY A 129 -7.98 1.00 9.06
N THR A 130 -6.66 1.11 8.89
CA THR A 130 -6.03 2.27 8.25
C THR A 130 -6.48 2.45 6.80
N LEU A 131 -6.67 1.35 6.06
CA LEU A 131 -7.22 1.42 4.70
C LEU A 131 -8.66 1.94 4.68
N LEU A 132 -9.51 1.49 5.62
CA LEU A 132 -10.88 2.03 5.76
C LEU A 132 -10.88 3.54 6.03
N LEU A 133 -10.01 4.02 6.94
CA LEU A 133 -9.89 5.45 7.22
C LEU A 133 -9.51 6.26 5.96
N HIS A 134 -8.64 5.71 5.12
CA HIS A 134 -8.27 6.34 3.85
C HIS A 134 -9.39 6.29 2.81
N LEU A 135 -10.21 5.24 2.81
CA LEU A 135 -11.39 5.12 1.94
C LEU A 135 -12.53 6.05 2.37
N GLU A 136 -12.65 6.35 3.66
CA GLU A 136 -13.63 7.32 4.19
C GLU A 136 -13.26 8.76 3.84
N ASN A 137 -11.98 9.09 3.93
CA ASN A 137 -11.50 10.45 3.66
C ASN A 137 -10.36 10.42 2.62
N PRO A 138 -10.66 10.22 1.32
CA PRO A 138 -9.65 10.10 0.28
C PRO A 138 -9.07 11.45 -0.16
N MET A 139 -9.81 12.55 0.03
CA MET A 139 -9.45 13.88 -0.49
C MET A 139 -8.09 14.43 0.00
N PRO A 140 -7.70 14.29 1.28
CA PRO A 140 -6.36 14.70 1.73
C PRO A 140 -5.23 13.94 1.03
N LEU A 141 -5.46 12.67 0.69
CA LEU A 141 -4.47 11.86 -0.04
C LEU A 141 -4.40 12.26 -1.51
N ALA A 142 -5.55 12.52 -2.14
CA ALA A 142 -5.60 13.02 -3.52
C ALA A 142 -4.87 14.36 -3.65
N ARG A 143 -5.08 15.32 -2.73
CA ARG A 143 -4.34 16.58 -2.70
C ARG A 143 -2.83 16.40 -2.54
N ARG A 144 -2.41 15.45 -1.70
CA ARG A 144 -0.97 15.12 -1.55
C ARG A 144 -0.42 14.51 -2.83
N MET A 145 -1.16 13.60 -3.46
CA MET A 145 -0.77 12.97 -4.72
C MET A 145 -0.65 14.01 -5.84
N ALA A 146 -1.65 14.90 -5.99
CA ALA A 146 -1.63 15.98 -6.98
C ALA A 146 -0.36 16.84 -6.85
N ARG A 147 0.00 17.26 -5.62
CA ARG A 147 1.24 18.02 -5.39
C ARG A 147 2.51 17.24 -5.72
N ILE A 148 2.53 15.93 -5.48
CA ILE A 148 3.68 15.09 -5.83
C ILE A 148 3.80 15.02 -7.36
N LEU A 149 2.70 14.81 -8.08
CA LEU A 149 2.69 14.76 -9.54
C LEU A 149 3.11 16.10 -10.15
N ASP A 150 2.57 17.21 -9.64
CA ASP A 150 2.93 18.56 -10.08
C ASP A 150 4.44 18.82 -9.87
N ARG A 151 4.95 18.49 -8.69
CA ARG A 151 6.39 18.57 -8.41
C ARG A 151 7.22 17.75 -9.40
N LEU A 152 6.85 16.49 -9.65
CA LEU A 152 7.57 15.63 -10.59
C LEU A 152 7.53 16.19 -12.02
N LYS A 153 6.38 16.75 -12.43
CA LYS A 153 6.23 17.44 -13.73
C LYS A 153 7.16 18.66 -13.82
N THR A 154 7.25 19.47 -12.76
CA THR A 154 8.17 20.63 -12.71
C THR A 154 9.65 20.25 -12.68
N GLU A 155 10.00 19.11 -12.09
CA GLU A 155 11.36 18.57 -12.05
C GLU A 155 11.77 17.93 -13.40
N GLY A 156 10.84 17.79 -14.36
CA GLY A 156 11.10 17.21 -15.67
C GLY A 156 11.22 15.68 -15.66
N GLU A 157 10.68 15.03 -14.63
CA GLU A 157 10.73 13.57 -14.49
C GLU A 157 9.89 12.87 -15.56
N PRO A 158 10.26 11.64 -15.96
CA PRO A 158 9.52 10.90 -16.98
C PRO A 158 8.10 10.57 -16.51
N ARG A 159 7.17 10.52 -17.47
CA ARG A 159 5.76 10.19 -17.22
C ARG A 159 5.61 8.87 -16.45
N PRO A 160 4.91 8.85 -15.30
CA PRO A 160 4.57 7.61 -14.61
C PRO A 160 3.68 6.71 -15.48
N VAL A 161 3.87 5.39 -15.41
CA VAL A 161 3.06 4.41 -16.16
C VAL A 161 2.44 3.40 -15.22
N ILE A 162 1.14 3.16 -15.38
CA ILE A 162 0.41 2.15 -14.62
C ILE A 162 0.45 0.83 -15.40
N LEU A 163 1.16 -0.14 -14.83
CA LEU A 163 1.28 -1.49 -15.41
C LEU A 163 0.05 -2.37 -15.09
N PRO A 164 -0.30 -3.32 -15.96
CA PRO A 164 -1.30 -4.33 -15.65
C PRO A 164 -0.86 -5.14 -14.43
N LEU A 165 -1.80 -5.45 -13.53
CA LEU A 165 -1.48 -6.25 -12.36
C LEU A 165 -1.56 -7.74 -12.69
N ALA A 166 -0.57 -8.53 -12.27
CA ALA A 166 -0.60 -9.98 -12.48
C ALA A 166 -1.59 -10.68 -11.53
N GLY A 167 -2.11 -11.83 -11.96
CA GLY A 167 -2.90 -12.72 -11.09
C GLY A 167 -4.35 -12.32 -10.86
N GLN A 168 -4.93 -11.52 -11.77
CA GLN A 168 -6.33 -11.07 -11.73
C GLN A 168 -7.35 -12.22 -11.80
N HIS A 169 -6.97 -13.36 -12.41
CA HIS A 169 -7.82 -14.55 -12.54
C HIS A 169 -8.26 -15.18 -11.21
N ARG A 170 -7.65 -14.80 -10.07
CA ARG A 170 -8.03 -15.27 -8.72
C ARG A 170 -8.76 -14.21 -7.90
N ALA A 171 -8.92 -12.99 -8.43
CA ALA A 171 -9.65 -11.93 -7.76
C ALA A 171 -11.15 -12.08 -8.02
N ALA A 172 -11.98 -11.46 -7.19
CA ALA A 172 -13.40 -11.34 -7.48
C ALA A 172 -13.60 -10.64 -8.84
N PRO A 173 -14.62 -11.03 -9.65
CA PRO A 173 -14.81 -10.48 -10.99
C PRO A 173 -14.88 -8.95 -11.02
N GLN A 174 -15.56 -8.34 -10.05
CA GLN A 174 -15.66 -6.89 -9.90
C GLN A 174 -14.29 -6.23 -9.71
N LEU A 175 -13.43 -6.80 -8.87
CA LEU A 175 -12.07 -6.31 -8.65
C LEU A 175 -11.17 -6.49 -9.87
N ALA A 176 -11.36 -7.57 -10.63
CA ALA A 176 -10.63 -7.80 -11.88
C ALA A 176 -11.00 -6.76 -12.95
N LEU A 177 -12.30 -6.47 -13.10
CA LEU A 177 -12.81 -5.40 -13.98
C LEU A 177 -12.27 -4.04 -13.54
N LEU A 178 -12.41 -3.70 -12.26
CA LEU A 178 -11.88 -2.46 -11.69
C LEU A 178 -10.38 -2.31 -11.95
N THR A 179 -9.59 -3.38 -11.79
CA THR A 179 -8.14 -3.36 -12.03
C THR A 179 -7.80 -2.99 -13.47
N THR A 180 -8.52 -3.58 -14.43
CA THR A 180 -8.33 -3.33 -15.86
C THR A 180 -8.74 -1.90 -16.20
N SER A 181 -9.92 -1.47 -15.74
CA SER A 181 -10.42 -0.11 -15.97
C SER A 181 -9.53 0.95 -15.33
N LEU A 182 -9.02 0.74 -14.12
CA LEU A 182 -8.09 1.67 -13.45
C LEU A 182 -6.78 1.85 -14.22
N MET A 183 -6.30 0.79 -14.89
CA MET A 183 -5.12 0.89 -15.72
C MET A 183 -5.36 1.80 -16.94
N LEU A 184 -6.51 1.65 -17.59
CA LEU A 184 -6.87 2.44 -18.78
C LEU A 184 -7.02 3.91 -18.40
N HIS A 185 -7.99 4.23 -17.53
CA HIS A 185 -8.25 5.61 -17.10
C HIS A 185 -7.02 6.29 -16.50
N GLY A 186 -6.23 5.54 -15.72
CA GLY A 186 -5.06 6.12 -15.06
C GLY A 186 -3.93 6.44 -16.04
N ASN A 187 -3.74 5.65 -17.10
CA ASN A 187 -2.78 5.98 -18.15
C ASN A 187 -3.31 7.09 -19.08
N ASP A 188 -4.63 7.17 -19.28
CA ASP A 188 -5.26 8.25 -20.06
C ASP A 188 -5.10 9.60 -19.36
N VAL A 189 -5.36 9.66 -18.05
CA VAL A 189 -5.13 10.86 -17.22
C VAL A 189 -3.67 11.30 -17.24
N LEU A 190 -2.74 10.35 -17.26
CA LEU A 190 -1.31 10.67 -17.32
C LEU A 190 -0.84 11.01 -18.74
N ARG A 191 -1.69 10.90 -19.76
CA ARG A 191 -1.29 11.14 -21.16
C ARG A 191 -0.76 12.56 -21.36
N ASP A 192 -1.41 13.54 -20.72
CA ASP A 192 -1.14 14.98 -20.82
C ASP A 192 0.07 15.41 -19.96
N TRP A 193 0.92 14.46 -19.55
CA TRP A 193 2.09 14.70 -18.71
C TRP A 193 3.06 15.72 -19.32
N PHE A 194 3.26 15.65 -20.63
CA PHE A 194 4.17 16.55 -21.36
C PHE A 194 3.46 17.66 -22.12
N ASP A 195 2.12 17.68 -22.11
CA ASP A 195 1.39 18.80 -22.68
C ASP A 195 1.53 19.99 -21.73
N THR A 196 2.32 20.96 -22.17
CA THR A 196 2.60 22.24 -21.51
C THR A 196 1.96 23.41 -22.25
N SER A 197 0.88 23.16 -23.00
CA SER A 197 0.05 24.21 -23.62
C SER A 197 -0.74 25.00 -22.58
#